data_AF-A0AAW0LVS1-F1
#
_entry.id   AF-A0AAW0LVS1-F1
#
_cell.length_a   1.000
_cell.length_b   1.000
_cell.length_c   1.000
_cell.angle_alpha   90.00
_cell.angle_beta   90.00
_cell.angle_gamma   90.00
#
_symmetry.space_group_name_H-M   'P 1'
#
loop_
_entity.id
_entity.type
_entity.pdbx_description
1 polymer ?
#
loop_
_entity_poly.entity_id
_entity_poly.type
_entity_poly.pdbx_seq_one_letter_code
_entity_poly.pdbx_strand_id
1 'polypeptide(L)'
;VIGVVQNVSSTMSIRRKSNNDTTPKCDITIADETKKTIVVSLWNDLATSVGQELLDIADKSPIVAIKSLKVGKFQGKTNFKLNSVATIGIL
;
A
#
# COMPACT_ATOMS: atom_id res chain seq x y z
N VAL A 1 -8.61 -8.36 -2.67
CA VAL A 1 -7.51 -8.57 -3.64
C VAL A 1 -6.44 -9.39 -2.95
N ILE A 2 -5.85 -10.34 -3.65
CA ILE A 2 -4.70 -11.13 -3.19
C ILE A 2 -3.60 -11.00 -4.24
N GLY A 3 -2.34 -10.96 -3.84
CA GLY A 3 -1.23 -10.88 -4.80
C GLY A 3 0.14 -10.98 -4.16
N VAL A 4 1.14 -11.26 -4.98
CA VAL A 4 2.56 -11.31 -4.58
C VAL A 4 3.13 -9.90 -4.61
N VAL A 5 3.77 -9.47 -3.53
CA VAL A 5 4.44 -8.18 -3.46
C VAL A 5 5.65 -8.18 -4.41
N GLN A 6 5.66 -7.19 -5.30
CA GLN A 6 6.72 -6.99 -6.31
C GLN A 6 7.68 -5.88 -5.91
N ASN A 7 7.19 -4.86 -5.20
CA ASN A 7 7.98 -3.73 -4.76
C ASN A 7 7.33 -3.05 -3.56
N VAL A 8 8.16 -2.49 -2.68
CA VAL A 8 7.75 -1.68 -1.53
C VAL A 8 8.56 -0.38 -1.57
N SER A 9 7.89 0.76 -1.62
CA SER A 9 8.58 2.06 -1.55
C SER A 9 8.98 2.36 -0.11
N SER A 10 10.08 3.08 0.11
CA SER A 10 10.37 3.68 1.42
C SER A 10 9.24 4.61 1.89
N THR A 11 9.01 4.66 3.20
CA THR A 11 7.99 5.52 3.79
C THR A 11 8.32 6.99 3.59
N MET A 12 7.41 7.71 2.93
CA MET A 12 7.52 9.13 2.62
C MET A 12 6.53 9.95 3.44
N SER A 13 6.87 11.22 3.66
CA SER A 13 6.04 12.16 4.43
C SER A 13 5.23 13.04 3.49
N ILE A 14 3.90 12.91 3.49
CA ILE A 14 3.01 13.66 2.58
C ILE A 14 2.23 14.72 3.35
N ARG A 15 2.37 15.97 2.90
CA ARG A 15 1.61 17.11 3.41
C ARG A 15 0.21 17.16 2.77
N ARG A 16 -0.84 17.11 3.59
CA ARG A 16 -2.24 17.18 3.18
C ARG A 16 -2.60 18.62 2.76
N LYS A 17 -3.28 18.76 1.62
CA LYS A 17 -3.72 20.08 1.13
C LYS A 17 -4.81 20.73 1.97
N SER A 18 -5.66 19.93 2.62
CA SER A 18 -6.86 20.41 3.32
C SER A 18 -6.56 21.10 4.65
N ASN A 19 -5.61 20.57 5.41
CA ASN A 19 -5.34 20.99 6.79
C ASN A 19 -3.85 21.12 7.08
N ASN A 20 -2.99 21.00 6.05
CA ASN A 20 -1.56 21.20 6.16
C ASN A 20 -0.78 20.15 7.01
N ASP A 21 -1.49 19.17 7.56
CA ASP A 21 -0.90 18.09 8.34
C ASP A 21 -0.02 17.19 7.49
N THR A 22 0.95 16.56 8.14
CA THR A 22 1.88 15.64 7.49
C THR A 22 1.54 14.21 7.88
N THR A 23 1.46 13.32 6.88
CA THR A 23 1.05 11.92 7.05
C THR A 23 2.03 10.98 6.35
N PRO A 24 2.51 9.91 7.00
CA PRO A 24 3.35 8.92 6.34
C PRO A 24 2.56 8.13 5.30
N LYS A 25 3.22 7.81 4.19
CA LYS A 25 2.70 7.05 3.06
C LYS A 25 3.76 6.06 2.59
N CYS A 26 3.35 4.84 2.29
CA CYS A 26 4.17 3.83 1.63
C CYS A 26 3.33 3.21 0.51
N ASP A 27 3.90 3.03 -0.68
CA ASP A 27 3.26 2.32 -1.79
C ASP A 27 3.82 0.90 -1.90
N ILE A 28 2.92 -0.07 -2.00
CA ILE A 28 3.26 -1.46 -2.36
C ILE A 28 2.72 -1.76 -3.74
N THR A 29 3.52 -2.45 -4.55
CA THR A 29 3.09 -2.98 -5.84
C THR A 29 2.84 -4.46 -5.68
N ILE A 30 1.65 -4.94 -6.04
CA ILE A 30 1.31 -6.37 -6.01
C ILE A 30 0.93 -6.86 -7.39
N ALA A 31 1.27 -8.11 -7.71
CA ALA A 31 0.89 -8.79 -8.94
C ALA A 31 0.00 -10.01 -8.66
N ASP A 32 -0.93 -10.27 -9.57
CA ASP A 32 -1.72 -11.52 -9.62
C ASP A 32 -1.10 -12.53 -10.62
N GLU A 33 -1.74 -13.69 -10.80
CA GLU A 33 -1.32 -14.70 -11.77
C GLU A 33 -1.32 -14.20 -13.22
N THR A 34 -2.07 -13.13 -13.53
CA THR A 34 -2.11 -12.51 -14.85
C THR A 34 -0.93 -11.57 -15.11
N LYS A 35 -0.02 -11.44 -14.13
CA LYS A 35 1.13 -10.51 -14.12
C LYS A 35 0.73 -9.04 -14.17
N LYS A 36 -0.55 -8.73 -13.99
CA LYS A 36 -1.03 -7.35 -13.89
C LYS A 36 -0.71 -6.84 -12.50
N THR A 37 -0.21 -5.61 -12.45
CA THR A 37 0.16 -4.97 -11.19
C THR A 37 -0.81 -3.89 -10.80
N ILE A 38 -1.01 -3.75 -9.49
CA ILE A 38 -1.66 -2.57 -8.91
C ILE A 38 -0.76 -1.97 -7.84
N VAL A 39 -0.88 -0.66 -7.68
CA VAL A 39 -0.25 0.07 -6.56
C VAL A 39 -1.28 0.28 -5.48
N VAL A 40 -0.93 -0.13 -4.26
CA VAL A 40 -1.72 0.08 -3.06
C VAL A 40 -0.96 1.03 -2.14
N SER A 41 -1.55 2.17 -1.81
CA SER A 41 -0.98 3.10 -0.82
C SER A 41 -1.44 2.75 0.60
N LEU A 42 -0.46 2.46 1.45
CA LEU A 42 -0.54 2.42 2.90
C LEU A 42 -0.37 3.85 3.45
N TRP A 43 -1.12 4.19 4.51
CA TRP A 43 -1.13 5.52 5.10
C TRP A 43 -1.11 5.43 6.63
N ASN A 44 -0.60 6.48 7.29
CA ASN A 44 -0.50 6.55 8.75
C ASN A 44 0.28 5.32 9.29
N ASP A 45 -0.19 4.72 10.37
CA ASP A 45 0.43 3.58 11.03
C ASP A 45 0.71 2.42 10.09
N LEU A 46 -0.17 2.13 9.13
CA LEU A 46 0.05 1.06 8.14
C LEU A 46 1.31 1.29 7.29
N ALA A 47 1.66 2.55 7.02
CA ALA A 47 2.87 2.86 6.26
C ALA A 47 4.14 2.63 7.09
N THR A 48 4.08 2.84 8.40
CA THR A 48 5.23 2.70 9.31
C THR A 48 5.33 1.32 9.97
N SER A 49 4.24 0.55 10.03
CA SER A 49 4.23 -0.83 10.53
C SER A 49 4.29 -1.83 9.36
N VAL A 50 3.14 -2.18 8.79
CA VAL A 50 3.04 -3.17 7.70
C VAL A 50 3.91 -2.80 6.51
N GLY A 51 4.02 -1.51 6.18
CA GLY A 51 4.93 -1.04 5.13
C GLY A 51 6.39 -1.37 5.40
N GLN A 52 6.84 -1.24 6.66
CA GLN A 52 8.20 -1.61 7.07
C GLN A 52 8.38 -3.13 7.09
N GLU A 53 7.42 -3.87 7.65
CA GLU A 53 7.45 -5.34 7.67
C GLU A 53 7.54 -5.91 6.25
N LEU A 54 6.72 -5.40 5.32
CA LEU A 54 6.76 -5.78 3.91
C LEU A 54 8.07 -5.40 3.23
N LEU A 55 8.68 -4.28 3.62
CA LEU A 55 9.99 -3.87 3.10
C LEU A 55 11.09 -4.84 3.56
N ASP A 56 11.05 -5.26 4.82
CA ASP A 56 12.03 -6.15 5.43
C ASP A 56 11.98 -7.58 4.89
N ILE A 57 10.81 -8.01 4.39
CA ILE A 57 10.61 -9.36 3.83
C ILE A 57 10.41 -9.36 2.31
N ALA A 58 10.62 -8.24 1.62
CA ALA A 58 10.33 -8.09 0.19
C ALA A 58 11.09 -9.10 -0.69
N ASP A 59 12.32 -9.47 -0.29
CA ASP A 59 13.16 -10.46 -0.95
C ASP A 59 12.57 -11.88 -0.91
N LYS A 60 11.64 -12.15 0.01
CA LYS A 60 10.94 -13.43 0.17
C LYS A 60 9.66 -13.53 -0.67
N SER A 61 9.36 -12.53 -1.49
CA SER A 61 8.16 -12.50 -2.34
C SER A 61 6.86 -12.76 -1.55
N PRO A 62 6.57 -11.95 -0.51
CA PRO A 62 5.44 -12.21 0.39
C PRO A 62 4.11 -12.08 -0.36
N ILE A 63 3.12 -12.88 0.05
CA ILE A 63 1.75 -12.79 -0.46
C ILE A 63 0.94 -11.94 0.50
N VAL A 64 0.14 -11.02 -0.04
CA VAL A 64 -0.77 -10.20 0.77
C VAL A 64 -2.21 -10.40 0.36
N ALA A 65 -3.10 -10.50 1.34
CA ALA A 65 -4.54 -10.46 1.16
C ALA A 65 -5.09 -9.14 1.71
N ILE A 66 -5.82 -8.40 0.86
CA ILE A 66 -6.36 -7.08 1.18
C ILE A 66 -7.87 -7.05 0.95
N LYS A 67 -8.62 -6.66 1.99
CA LYS A 67 -10.08 -6.55 1.96
C LYS A 67 -10.52 -5.08 2.02
N SER A 68 -11.67 -4.77 1.39
CA SER A 68 -12.33 -3.45 1.43
C SER A 68 -11.50 -2.26 0.91
N LEU A 69 -10.71 -2.48 -0.14
CA LEU A 69 -9.92 -1.42 -0.79
C LEU A 69 -10.81 -0.33 -1.38
N LYS A 70 -10.42 0.93 -1.17
CA LYS A 70 -11.01 2.08 -1.86
C LYS A 70 -10.22 2.37 -3.13
N VAL A 71 -10.91 2.39 -4.26
CA VAL A 71 -10.34 2.84 -5.54
C VAL A 71 -10.50 4.34 -5.67
N GLY A 72 -9.44 5.03 -6.05
CA GLY A 72 -9.49 6.47 -6.31
C GLY A 72 -8.38 6.92 -7.24
N LYS A 73 -8.22 8.24 -7.37
CA LYS A 73 -7.10 8.84 -8.09
C LYS A 73 -6.19 9.56 -7.08
N PHE A 74 -4.88 9.40 -7.24
CA PHE A 74 -3.89 10.18 -6.52
C PHE A 74 -2.83 10.63 -7.51
N GLN A 75 -2.61 11.96 -7.60
CA GLN A 75 -1.71 12.57 -8.60
C GLN A 75 -1.99 12.10 -10.04
N GLY A 76 -3.26 12.05 -10.43
CA GLY A 76 -3.68 11.66 -11.78
C GLY A 76 -3.64 10.15 -12.08
N LYS A 77 -3.04 9.33 -11.21
CA LYS A 77 -2.98 7.86 -11.37
C LYS A 77 -4.07 7.17 -10.56
N THR A 78 -4.66 6.12 -11.13
CA THR A 78 -5.53 5.20 -10.37
C THR A 78 -4.72 4.59 -9.25
N ASN A 79 -5.26 4.62 -8.04
CA ASN A 79 -4.58 4.17 -6.85
C ASN A 79 -5.57 3.48 -5.91
N PHE A 80 -5.13 2.41 -5.29
CA PHE A 80 -5.88 1.66 -4.29
C PHE A 80 -5.42 2.09 -2.91
N LYS A 81 -6.36 2.38 -2.01
CA LYS A 81 -6.04 2.86 -0.66
C LYS A 81 -6.78 2.02 0.37
N LEU A 82 -6.11 1.74 1.49
CA LEU A 82 -6.79 1.24 2.67
C LEU A 82 -7.54 2.40 3.34
N ASN A 83 -8.80 2.16 3.72
CA ASN A 83 -9.60 3.03 4.56
C ASN A 83 -9.71 2.40 5.97
N SER A 84 -10.48 3.01 6.87
CA SER A 84 -10.65 2.51 8.25
C SER A 84 -11.30 1.13 8.37
N VAL A 85 -11.94 0.62 7.31
CA VAL A 85 -12.58 -0.71 7.28
C VAL A 85 -11.80 -1.70 6.42
N ALA A 86 -10.66 -1.30 5.88
CA ALA A 86 -9.78 -2.15 5.10
C ALA A 86 -8.81 -2.91 6.01
N THR A 87 -8.50 -4.14 5.61
CA THR A 87 -7.57 -5.00 6.34
C THR A 87 -6.56 -5.56 5.35
N ILE A 88 -5.30 -5.62 5.77
CA ILE A 88 -4.22 -6.30 5.06
C ILE A 88 -3.66 -7.39 5.97
N GLY A 89 -3.49 -8.59 5.40
CA GLY A 89 -2.81 -9.71 6.04
C GLY A 89 -1.70 -10.22 5.14
N ILE A 90 -0.55 -10.54 5.73
CA ILE A 90 0.55 -11.24 5.07
C ILE A 90 0.30 -12.74 5.24
N LEU A 91 0.45 -13.51 4.16
CA LEU A 91 0.23 -14.96 4.11
C LEU A 91 1.55 -15.73 4.04
#